data_AF-A0A3L6EMU6-F1
#
_entry.id   AF-A0A3L6EMU6-F1
#
_cell.length_a   1.000
_cell.length_b   1.000
_cell.length_c   1.000
_cell.angle_alpha   90.00
_cell.angle_beta   90.00
_cell.angle_gamma   90.00
#
_symmetry.space_group_name_H-M   'P 1'
#
loop_
_entity.id
_entity.type
_entity.pdbx_description
1 polymer ?
#
loop_
_entity_poly.entity_id
_entity_poly.type
_entity_poly.pdbx_seq_one_letter_code
_entity_poly.pdbx_strand_id
1 'polypeptide(L)'
;MAEGGGERASSELGERDCRIGWSRWREETPLGFEPDNVCVETMMHLTCTNMPVEKIDHALETIKFNGIQNVLALRGDHPHGQDKFVQVEGRFACALDLVQHIRSKYGDYFGITVAGYPEAHPDAIQGEGGATLEAYSNDLAYLKRKVDAGADLIVTQLFYDTDIFLKFVNDCRQIGITCPIVPGIMPINNYKGFMRMTGFCKTKIPSEITAALDPIKDNEEAVRAYGIHLGTEMCKKIIASGIKTLHLYTLNVDKSALGISMFTRPREGGKKLQEEWAVPLKSVEGISERFTNFCQVSRETHKQPMVRTGWSSTRDKDY
;
A
#
# COMPACT_ATOMS: atom_id res chain seq x y z
N MET A 1 20.88 33.77 -49.21
CA MET A 1 21.16 32.45 -49.82
C MET A 1 21.76 31.61 -48.68
N ALA A 2 21.01 30.93 -47.80
CA ALA A 2 20.02 29.86 -48.06
C ALA A 2 20.59 28.85 -49.06
N GLU A 3 20.63 27.52 -48.86
CA GLU A 3 20.00 26.57 -47.93
C GLU A 3 20.69 25.20 -48.17
N GLY A 4 20.77 24.31 -47.17
CA GLY A 4 20.05 23.02 -47.21
C GLY A 4 20.97 21.84 -47.60
N GLY A 5 20.88 20.63 -47.06
CA GLY A 5 20.00 20.06 -46.05
C GLY A 5 20.35 18.58 -45.85
N GLY A 6 19.90 17.98 -44.74
CA GLY A 6 19.99 16.53 -44.54
C GLY A 6 20.00 16.06 -43.09
N GLU A 7 19.07 16.50 -42.25
CA GLU A 7 18.80 15.86 -40.96
C GLU A 7 18.10 14.51 -41.15
N ARG A 8 18.67 13.43 -40.61
CA ARG A 8 17.91 12.27 -40.13
C ARG A 8 17.89 12.31 -38.62
N ALA A 9 16.72 12.61 -38.07
CA ALA A 9 16.42 12.43 -36.66
C ALA A 9 16.44 10.93 -36.31
N SER A 10 17.39 10.51 -35.48
CA SER A 10 17.30 9.26 -34.72
C SER A 10 16.61 9.54 -33.39
N SER A 11 15.48 8.89 -33.18
CA SER A 11 14.71 8.90 -31.95
C SER A 11 15.47 8.25 -30.80
N GLU A 12 15.91 9.03 -29.82
CA GLU A 12 16.33 8.51 -28.51
C GLU A 12 15.09 8.35 -27.62
N LEU A 13 14.57 7.13 -27.54
CA LEU A 13 13.76 6.70 -26.40
C LEU A 13 14.74 6.35 -25.27
N GLY A 14 14.97 7.31 -24.37
CA GLY A 14 15.84 7.12 -23.21
C GLY A 14 15.38 5.93 -22.37
N GLU A 15 16.23 4.91 -22.28
CA GLU A 15 16.15 3.83 -21.31
C GLU A 15 16.19 4.44 -19.90
N ARG A 16 15.12 4.25 -19.12
CA ARG A 16 15.07 4.67 -17.72
C ARG A 16 15.58 3.52 -16.86
N ASP A 17 16.78 3.74 -16.32
CA ASP A 17 17.50 2.84 -15.42
C ASP A 17 16.81 2.79 -14.04
N CYS A 18 16.10 1.72 -13.75
CA CYS A 18 15.45 1.48 -12.45
C CYS A 18 16.48 1.01 -11.43
N ARG A 19 17.17 1.97 -10.78
CA ARG A 19 18.09 1.70 -9.66
C ARG A 19 17.32 1.72 -8.34
N ILE A 20 16.81 0.58 -7.89
CA ILE A 20 16.25 0.44 -6.52
C ILE A 20 17.12 -0.53 -5.73
N GLY A 21 18.15 0.02 -5.07
CA GLY A 21 18.99 -0.69 -4.12
C GLY A 21 18.44 -0.56 -2.70
N TRP A 22 18.29 -1.67 -1.99
CA TRP A 22 18.03 -1.67 -0.55
C TRP A 22 19.29 -1.22 0.22
N SER A 23 19.46 0.08 0.45
CA SER A 23 20.41 0.56 1.46
C SER A 23 19.73 0.52 2.83
N ARG A 24 19.88 -0.60 3.53
CA ARG A 24 19.73 -0.64 4.98
C ARG A 24 20.69 0.40 5.55
N TRP A 25 20.19 1.39 6.30
CA TRP A 25 21.02 2.33 7.07
C TRP A 25 22.11 1.54 7.82
N ARG A 26 23.35 1.62 7.33
CA ARG A 26 24.57 1.16 7.98
C ARG A 26 25.72 2.00 7.46
N GLU A 27 26.37 2.73 8.36
CA GLU A 27 27.68 3.38 8.18
C GLU A 27 28.82 2.37 7.90
N GLU A 28 28.53 1.09 7.66
CA GLU A 28 29.51 0.02 7.51
C GLU A 28 29.08 -1.00 6.44
N THR A 29 29.00 -0.58 5.17
CA THR A 29 29.01 -1.57 4.07
C THR A 29 30.45 -1.75 3.60
N PRO A 30 31.01 -2.98 3.66
CA PRO A 30 32.32 -3.26 3.07
C PRO A 30 32.32 -2.94 1.58
N LEU A 31 33.44 -2.42 1.07
CA LEU A 31 33.68 -2.21 -0.36
C LEU A 31 33.43 -3.53 -1.12
N GLY A 32 32.36 -3.59 -1.92
CA GLY A 32 32.08 -4.72 -2.82
C GLY A 32 30.67 -5.31 -2.80
N PHE A 33 29.71 -4.77 -2.03
CA PHE A 33 28.31 -5.19 -2.11
C PHE A 33 27.54 -4.26 -3.07
N GLU A 34 27.32 -4.68 -4.31
CA GLU A 34 26.38 -3.98 -5.20
C GLU A 34 24.95 -4.20 -4.66
N PRO A 35 24.11 -3.17 -4.56
CA PRO A 35 22.71 -3.37 -4.21
C PRO A 35 22.03 -4.17 -5.32
N ASP A 36 21.52 -5.35 -5.00
CA ASP A 36 20.64 -6.09 -5.89
C ASP A 36 19.43 -5.21 -6.22
N ASN A 37 19.39 -4.68 -7.45
CA ASN A 37 18.30 -3.83 -7.91
C ASN A 37 17.08 -4.71 -8.21
N VAL A 38 16.03 -4.59 -7.41
CA VAL A 38 14.75 -5.25 -7.68
C VAL A 38 13.80 -4.22 -8.29
N CYS A 39 13.47 -4.39 -9.57
CA CYS A 39 12.64 -3.46 -10.34
C CYS A 39 11.14 -3.56 -9.95
N VAL A 40 10.81 -3.18 -8.72
CA VAL A 40 9.42 -3.15 -8.22
C VAL A 40 9.03 -1.73 -7.85
N GLU A 41 7.83 -1.32 -8.27
CA GLU A 41 7.25 -0.06 -7.82
C GLU A 41 7.16 -0.07 -6.30
N THR A 42 7.67 0.99 -5.67
CA THR A 42 7.93 1.02 -4.22
C THR A 42 7.23 2.21 -3.60
N MET A 43 6.57 1.98 -2.46
CA MET A 43 5.93 3.02 -1.67
C MET A 43 6.67 3.19 -0.34
N MET A 44 7.28 4.35 -0.12
CA MET A 44 7.96 4.64 1.14
C MET A 44 6.91 4.98 2.21
N HIS A 45 6.92 4.23 3.32
CA HIS A 45 6.17 4.61 4.50
C HIS A 45 6.91 5.74 5.23
N LEU A 46 6.24 6.87 5.43
CA LEU A 46 6.82 8.04 6.09
C LEU A 46 5.91 8.49 7.23
N THR A 47 6.42 8.39 8.46
CA THR A 47 5.75 8.93 9.65
C THR A 47 6.20 10.37 9.88
N CYS A 48 5.46 11.15 10.67
CA CYS A 48 5.82 12.57 10.93
C CYS A 48 5.91 12.94 12.41
N THR A 49 5.34 12.13 13.30
CA THR A 49 5.39 12.35 14.75
C THR A 49 6.83 12.26 15.25
N ASN A 50 7.19 13.20 16.14
CA ASN A 50 8.51 13.30 16.79
C ASN A 50 9.70 13.50 15.86
N MET A 51 9.49 13.83 14.58
CA MET A 51 10.58 14.17 13.65
C MET A 51 10.66 15.68 13.39
N PRO A 52 11.87 16.27 13.41
CA PRO A 52 12.08 17.61 12.88
C PRO A 52 11.73 17.67 11.40
N VAL A 53 11.25 18.82 10.93
CA VAL A 53 10.84 19.02 9.52
C VAL A 53 12.01 18.73 8.57
N GLU A 54 13.23 19.08 8.98
CA GLU A 54 14.46 18.90 8.20
C GLU A 54 14.74 17.42 7.92
N LYS A 55 14.40 16.51 8.84
CA LYS A 55 14.55 15.06 8.62
C LYS A 55 13.56 14.54 7.59
N ILE A 56 12.34 15.08 7.59
CA ILE A 56 11.30 14.72 6.62
C ILE A 56 11.66 15.27 5.25
N ASP A 57 12.15 16.50 5.18
CA ASP A 57 12.66 17.09 3.96
C ASP A 57 13.82 16.30 3.37
N HIS A 58 14.81 15.94 4.20
CA HIS A 58 15.93 15.12 3.77
C HIS A 58 15.46 13.75 3.25
N ALA A 59 14.50 13.11 3.93
CA ALA A 59 13.93 11.84 3.48
C ALA A 59 13.23 11.98 2.11
N LEU A 60 12.39 13.01 1.93
CA LEU A 60 11.66 13.28 0.69
C LEU A 60 12.61 13.62 -0.47
N GLU A 61 13.64 14.42 -0.23
CA GLU A 61 14.67 14.74 -1.22
C GLU A 61 15.44 13.49 -1.63
N THR A 62 15.79 12.64 -0.66
CA THR A 62 16.49 11.37 -0.91
C THR A 62 15.65 10.43 -1.77
N ILE A 63 14.38 10.20 -1.45
CA ILE A 63 13.56 9.27 -2.25
C ILE A 63 13.26 9.82 -3.65
N LYS A 64 13.09 11.14 -3.79
CA LYS A 64 12.97 11.81 -5.08
C LYS A 64 14.23 11.65 -5.93
N PHE A 65 15.41 11.84 -5.32
CA PHE A 65 16.70 11.63 -5.98
C PHE A 65 16.86 10.18 -6.49
N ASN A 66 16.33 9.21 -5.74
CA ASN A 66 16.30 7.80 -6.13
C ASN A 66 15.12 7.43 -7.06
N GLY A 67 14.33 8.40 -7.52
CA GLY A 67 13.23 8.18 -8.47
C GLY A 67 11.98 7.52 -7.89
N ILE A 68 11.85 7.40 -6.56
CA ILE A 68 10.65 6.87 -5.90
C ILE A 68 9.57 7.94 -5.94
N GLN A 69 8.37 7.55 -6.40
CA GLN A 69 7.26 8.47 -6.58
C GLN A 69 6.10 8.21 -5.62
N ASN A 70 6.12 7.15 -4.83
CA ASN A 70 4.99 6.79 -3.96
C ASN A 70 5.35 6.92 -2.49
N VAL A 71 4.52 7.64 -1.74
CA VAL A 71 4.67 7.85 -0.29
C VAL A 71 3.39 7.48 0.43
N LEU A 72 3.47 6.66 1.48
CA LEU A 72 2.41 6.47 2.46
C LEU A 72 2.63 7.44 3.62
N ALA A 73 1.84 8.51 3.67
CA ALA A 73 1.91 9.54 4.70
C ALA A 73 1.17 9.08 5.96
N LEU A 74 1.91 8.93 7.06
CA LEU A 74 1.43 8.43 8.34
C LEU A 74 1.74 9.42 9.46
N ARG A 75 0.93 9.40 10.51
CA ARG A 75 1.27 10.10 11.76
C ARG A 75 2.46 9.41 12.42
N GLY A 76 2.31 8.10 12.66
CA GLY A 76 3.17 7.31 13.52
C GLY A 76 2.48 7.02 14.85
N ASP A 77 2.96 5.98 15.53
CA ASP A 77 2.50 5.61 16.87
C ASP A 77 3.24 6.39 17.95
N HIS A 78 2.64 6.45 19.13
CA HIS A 78 3.29 7.06 20.29
C HIS A 78 4.57 6.28 20.67
N PRO A 79 5.61 6.95 21.18
CA PRO A 79 6.75 6.25 21.78
C PRO A 79 6.28 5.28 22.86
N HIS A 80 6.92 4.10 22.96
CA HIS A 80 6.60 3.13 24.00
C HIS A 80 6.62 3.77 25.40
N GLY A 81 5.50 3.67 26.12
CA GLY A 81 5.36 4.20 27.48
C GLY A 81 4.76 5.61 27.58
N GLN A 82 4.33 6.22 26.48
CA GLN A 82 3.58 7.48 26.49
C GLN A 82 2.19 7.28 25.87
N ASP A 83 1.14 7.44 26.68
CA ASP A 83 -0.26 7.24 26.24
C ASP A 83 -0.86 8.48 25.53
N LYS A 84 -0.13 9.60 25.48
CA LYS A 84 -0.63 10.85 24.89
C LYS A 84 0.40 11.51 23.99
N PHE A 85 -0.07 11.92 22.81
CA PHE A 85 0.67 12.79 21.90
C PHE A 85 0.93 14.14 22.57
N VAL A 86 2.21 14.51 22.68
CA VAL A 86 2.63 15.86 23.07
C VAL A 86 3.11 16.56 21.81
N GLN A 87 2.37 17.57 21.36
CA GLN A 87 2.79 18.39 20.24
C GLN A 87 4.05 19.17 20.63
N VAL A 88 5.11 18.99 19.85
CA VAL A 88 6.31 19.82 19.96
C VAL A 88 6.16 20.97 18.96
N GLU A 89 6.33 22.20 19.45
CA GLU A 89 6.25 23.41 18.63
C GLU A 89 7.21 23.33 17.43
N GLY A 90 6.72 23.69 16.24
CA GLY A 90 7.47 23.57 14.98
C GLY A 90 7.55 22.17 14.37
N ARG A 91 6.78 21.18 14.84
CA ARG A 91 6.74 19.82 14.28
C ARG A 91 5.36 19.43 13.75
N PHE A 92 5.33 18.45 12.87
CA PHE A 92 4.08 17.85 12.38
C PHE A 92 3.34 17.16 13.51
N ALA A 93 2.05 17.48 13.66
CA ALA A 93 1.20 16.88 14.67
C ALA A 93 0.46 15.65 14.15
N CYS A 94 0.19 15.61 12.84
CA CYS A 94 -0.63 14.57 12.26
C CYS A 94 -0.32 14.31 10.78
N ALA A 95 -0.85 13.21 10.25
CA ALA A 95 -0.63 12.80 8.86
C ALA A 95 -1.12 13.85 7.85
N LEU A 96 -2.15 14.62 8.20
CA LEU A 96 -2.66 15.73 7.37
C LEU A 96 -1.58 16.77 7.09
N ASP A 97 -0.81 17.15 8.11
CA ASP A 97 0.24 18.16 7.96
C ASP A 97 1.34 17.66 7.01
N LEU A 98 1.67 16.36 7.07
CA LEU A 98 2.63 15.74 6.16
C LEU A 98 2.11 15.75 4.71
N VAL A 99 0.84 15.45 4.47
CA VAL A 99 0.23 15.53 3.12
C VAL A 99 0.34 16.94 2.56
N GLN A 100 -0.04 17.94 3.36
CA GLN A 100 0.03 19.36 2.97
C GLN A 100 1.47 19.79 2.68
N HIS A 101 2.43 19.37 3.49
CA HIS A 101 3.85 19.66 3.30
C HIS A 101 4.38 19.09 1.98
N ILE A 102 4.10 17.81 1.72
CA ILE A 102 4.53 17.14 0.48
C ILE A 102 3.93 17.87 -0.73
N ARG A 103 2.62 18.17 -0.70
CA ARG A 103 1.96 18.88 -1.81
C ARG A 103 2.51 20.28 -2.02
N SER A 104 2.73 21.04 -0.96
CA SER A 104 3.30 22.39 -1.02
C SER A 104 4.69 22.41 -1.65
N LYS A 105 5.56 21.48 -1.26
CA LYS A 105 6.97 21.48 -1.69
C LYS A 105 7.22 20.77 -3.03
N TYR A 106 6.42 19.75 -3.36
CA TYR A 106 6.66 18.86 -4.51
C TYR A 106 5.54 18.80 -5.54
N GLY A 107 4.40 19.47 -5.29
CA GLY A 107 3.23 19.42 -6.17
C GLY A 107 2.77 17.98 -6.42
N ASP A 108 2.63 17.62 -7.69
CA ASP A 108 2.14 16.30 -8.13
C ASP A 108 3.26 15.27 -8.37
N TYR A 109 4.51 15.57 -7.98
CA TYR A 109 5.61 14.63 -8.18
C TYR A 109 5.38 13.29 -7.45
N PHE A 110 4.87 13.36 -6.21
CA PHE A 110 4.59 12.18 -5.40
C PHE A 110 3.12 11.76 -5.51
N GLY A 111 2.88 10.47 -5.73
CA GLY A 111 1.62 9.81 -5.37
C GLY A 111 1.54 9.65 -3.85
N ILE A 112 0.51 10.22 -3.24
CA ILE A 112 0.34 10.23 -1.78
C ILE A 112 -0.76 9.27 -1.37
N THR A 113 -0.38 8.25 -0.61
CA THR A 113 -1.32 7.34 0.04
C THR A 113 -1.51 7.74 1.51
N VAL A 114 -2.71 7.56 2.04
CA VAL A 114 -3.01 7.73 3.47
C VAL A 114 -3.71 6.50 4.05
N ALA A 115 -3.54 6.28 5.35
CA ALA A 115 -4.24 5.21 6.06
C ALA A 115 -5.74 5.55 6.28
N GLY A 116 -6.62 4.58 6.10
CA GLY A 116 -8.03 4.63 6.50
C GLY A 116 -8.38 3.50 7.48
N TYR A 117 -9.36 3.70 8.35
CA TYR A 117 -9.70 2.74 9.40
C TYR A 117 -11.18 2.36 9.33
N PRO A 118 -11.53 1.18 8.78
CA PRO A 118 -12.92 0.73 8.65
C PRO A 118 -13.69 0.67 9.97
N GLU A 119 -12.97 0.52 11.08
CA GLU A 119 -13.52 0.40 12.44
C GLU A 119 -13.19 1.63 13.32
N ALA A 120 -12.78 2.74 12.70
CA ALA A 120 -12.14 3.91 13.30
C ALA A 120 -10.71 3.68 13.81
N HIS A 121 -9.95 4.77 13.97
CA HIS A 121 -8.59 4.73 14.47
C HIS A 121 -8.52 4.09 15.89
N PRO A 122 -7.52 3.24 16.20
CA PRO A 122 -7.43 2.54 17.50
C PRO A 122 -7.45 3.49 18.71
N ASP A 123 -6.81 4.66 18.61
CA ASP A 123 -6.84 5.70 19.66
C ASP A 123 -8.27 6.20 19.99
N ALA A 124 -9.23 6.05 19.06
CA ALA A 124 -10.62 6.48 19.23
C ALA A 124 -11.54 5.36 19.77
N ILE A 125 -11.04 4.11 19.86
CA ILE A 125 -11.79 2.96 20.38
C ILE A 125 -11.58 2.82 21.89
N GLN A 126 -12.66 2.92 22.65
CA GLN A 126 -12.65 2.76 24.11
C GLN A 126 -13.19 1.39 24.51
N GLY A 127 -12.33 0.54 25.09
CA GLY A 127 -12.72 -0.80 25.56
C GLY A 127 -13.05 -1.81 24.45
N GLU A 128 -13.74 -2.89 24.82
CA GLU A 128 -13.99 -4.05 23.94
C GLU A 128 -15.23 -3.90 23.02
N GLY A 129 -15.93 -2.76 23.08
CA GLY A 129 -17.20 -2.53 22.37
C GLY A 129 -17.09 -1.95 20.95
N GLY A 130 -15.88 -1.68 20.46
CA GLY A 130 -15.66 -0.94 19.21
C GLY A 130 -15.81 0.58 19.37
N ALA A 131 -15.66 1.32 18.27
CA ALA A 131 -15.80 2.77 18.27
C ALA A 131 -17.27 3.20 18.44
N THR A 132 -17.51 4.33 19.12
CA THR A 132 -18.81 4.99 19.07
C THR A 132 -19.07 5.54 17.67
N LEU A 133 -20.35 5.75 17.32
CA LEU A 133 -20.71 6.35 16.03
C LEU A 133 -20.07 7.73 15.83
N GLU A 134 -19.97 8.52 16.90
CA GLU A 134 -19.30 9.81 16.90
C GLU A 134 -17.80 9.67 16.62
N ALA A 135 -17.11 8.75 17.31
CA ALA A 135 -15.69 8.49 17.10
C ALA A 135 -15.39 8.05 15.66
N TYR A 136 -16.21 7.14 15.12
CA TYR A 136 -16.12 6.72 13.72
C TYR A 136 -16.37 7.87 12.75
N SER A 137 -17.41 8.69 12.99
CA SER A 137 -17.73 9.83 12.12
C SER A 137 -16.61 10.89 12.13
N ASN A 138 -16.01 11.14 13.29
CA ASN A 138 -14.88 12.05 13.43
C ASN A 138 -13.64 11.54 12.69
N ASP A 139 -13.34 10.24 12.77
CA ASP A 139 -12.23 9.63 12.03
C ASP A 139 -12.46 9.69 10.51
N LEU A 140 -13.69 9.47 10.06
CA LEU A 140 -14.07 9.58 8.65
C LEU A 140 -13.95 11.03 8.13
N ALA A 141 -14.39 12.01 8.92
CA ALA A 141 -14.21 13.43 8.61
C ALA A 141 -12.72 13.82 8.56
N TYR A 142 -11.90 13.28 9.45
CA TYR A 142 -10.45 13.48 9.41
C TYR A 142 -9.80 12.84 8.17
N LEU A 143 -10.23 11.63 7.78
CA LEU A 143 -9.82 11.00 6.54
C LEU A 143 -10.16 11.86 5.31
N LYS A 144 -11.36 12.43 5.25
CA LYS A 144 -11.76 13.36 4.19
C LYS A 144 -10.84 14.57 4.11
N ARG A 145 -10.46 15.16 5.25
CA ARG A 145 -9.49 16.28 5.28
C ARG A 145 -8.13 15.88 4.71
N LYS A 146 -7.65 14.67 4.97
CA LYS A 146 -6.39 14.16 4.37
C LYS A 146 -6.51 13.99 2.85
N VAL A 147 -7.64 13.49 2.37
CA VAL A 147 -7.92 13.38 0.93
C VAL A 147 -7.99 14.75 0.28
N ASP A 148 -8.72 15.69 0.88
CA ASP A 148 -8.87 17.06 0.37
C ASP A 148 -7.56 17.86 0.36
N ALA A 149 -6.63 17.54 1.26
CA ALA A 149 -5.30 18.10 1.25
C ALA A 149 -4.42 17.57 0.10
N GLY A 150 -4.88 16.56 -0.64
CA GLY A 150 -4.22 16.04 -1.83
C GLY A 150 -3.74 14.59 -1.73
N ALA A 151 -4.36 13.73 -0.91
CA ALA A 151 -4.06 12.30 -0.96
C ALA A 151 -4.76 11.62 -2.15
N ASP A 152 -4.03 10.76 -2.87
CA ASP A 152 -4.46 10.10 -4.11
C ASP A 152 -5.04 8.71 -3.89
N LEU A 153 -4.70 8.07 -2.77
CA LEU A 153 -5.03 6.68 -2.47
C LEU A 153 -5.27 6.48 -0.98
N ILE A 154 -6.23 5.63 -0.64
CA ILE A 154 -6.42 5.14 0.73
C ILE A 154 -6.03 3.66 0.79
N VAL A 155 -5.19 3.29 1.75
CA VAL A 155 -4.99 1.88 2.15
C VAL A 155 -5.60 1.70 3.53
N THR A 156 -6.47 0.70 3.69
CA THR A 156 -7.15 0.50 4.98
C THR A 156 -6.29 -0.28 5.95
N GLN A 157 -6.47 -0.02 7.24
CA GLN A 157 -6.11 -0.95 8.30
C GLN A 157 -6.76 -2.33 8.06
N LEU A 158 -6.14 -3.37 8.61
CA LEU A 158 -6.66 -4.73 8.61
C LEU A 158 -8.04 -4.82 9.28
N PHE A 159 -8.88 -5.70 8.73
CA PHE A 159 -10.22 -6.04 9.21
C PHE A 159 -10.47 -7.53 8.97
N TYR A 160 -11.42 -8.13 9.69
CA TYR A 160 -11.82 -9.53 9.50
C TYR A 160 -13.31 -9.71 9.17
N ASP A 161 -14.05 -8.61 9.09
CA ASP A 161 -15.42 -8.56 8.60
C ASP A 161 -15.45 -7.76 7.29
N THR A 162 -15.76 -8.43 6.19
CA THR A 162 -15.81 -7.78 4.87
C THR A 162 -16.98 -6.79 4.77
N ASP A 163 -18.08 -7.01 5.49
CA ASP A 163 -19.23 -6.10 5.44
C ASP A 163 -18.92 -4.77 6.15
N ILE A 164 -18.08 -4.79 7.19
CA ILE A 164 -17.54 -3.57 7.81
C ILE A 164 -16.72 -2.76 6.79
N PHE A 165 -15.84 -3.43 6.03
CA PHE A 165 -15.05 -2.75 4.99
C PHE A 165 -15.94 -2.17 3.88
N LEU A 166 -16.92 -2.93 3.39
CA LEU A 166 -17.83 -2.44 2.33
C LEU A 166 -18.71 -1.28 2.83
N LYS A 167 -19.14 -1.31 4.09
CA LYS A 167 -19.81 -0.19 4.74
C LYS A 167 -18.89 1.04 4.77
N PHE A 168 -17.64 0.90 5.19
CA PHE A 168 -16.66 1.99 5.22
C PHE A 168 -16.45 2.60 3.82
N VAL A 169 -16.36 1.78 2.78
CA VAL A 169 -16.29 2.26 1.38
C VAL A 169 -17.52 3.11 1.05
N ASN A 170 -18.72 2.63 1.36
CA ASN A 170 -19.96 3.38 1.10
C ASN A 170 -20.01 4.70 1.87
N ASP A 171 -19.65 4.70 3.16
CA ASP A 171 -19.61 5.91 3.99
C ASP A 171 -18.61 6.93 3.43
N CYS A 172 -17.42 6.49 2.99
CA CYS A 172 -16.44 7.33 2.30
C CYS A 172 -17.04 7.99 1.05
N ARG A 173 -17.77 7.22 0.23
CA ARG A 173 -18.44 7.77 -0.97
C ARG A 173 -19.51 8.79 -0.62
N GLN A 174 -20.31 8.55 0.43
CA GLN A 174 -21.37 9.47 0.87
C GLN A 174 -20.83 10.85 1.27
N ILE A 175 -19.61 10.92 1.82
CA ILE A 175 -18.97 12.18 2.19
C ILE A 175 -18.07 12.76 1.08
N GLY A 176 -18.12 12.19 -0.12
CA GLY A 176 -17.43 12.72 -1.30
C GLY A 176 -15.96 12.32 -1.46
N ILE A 177 -15.47 11.29 -0.75
CA ILE A 177 -14.17 10.69 -1.06
C ILE A 177 -14.31 9.89 -2.35
N THR A 178 -13.60 10.27 -3.40
CA THR A 178 -13.67 9.61 -4.73
C THR A 178 -12.41 8.84 -5.10
N CYS A 179 -11.30 9.05 -4.40
CA CYS A 179 -10.05 8.32 -4.64
C CYS A 179 -10.22 6.81 -4.38
N PRO A 180 -9.35 5.96 -4.97
CA PRO A 180 -9.41 4.52 -4.74
C PRO A 180 -9.15 4.17 -3.27
N ILE A 181 -9.86 3.15 -2.78
CA ILE A 181 -9.73 2.62 -1.42
C ILE A 181 -9.29 1.17 -1.57
N VAL A 182 -8.11 0.84 -1.06
CA VAL A 182 -7.50 -0.48 -1.15
C VAL A 182 -7.61 -1.19 0.20
N PRO A 183 -8.25 -2.36 0.26
CA PRO A 183 -8.36 -3.14 1.49
C PRO A 183 -7.00 -3.68 1.92
N GLY A 184 -6.66 -3.45 3.19
CA GLY A 184 -5.55 -4.12 3.86
C GLY A 184 -5.97 -5.50 4.39
N ILE A 185 -5.38 -6.57 3.87
CA ILE A 185 -5.67 -7.95 4.25
C ILE A 185 -4.43 -8.55 4.90
N MET A 186 -4.55 -8.96 6.17
CA MET A 186 -3.49 -9.66 6.88
C MET A 186 -3.83 -11.15 6.99
N PRO A 187 -3.03 -12.05 6.39
CA PRO A 187 -3.22 -13.48 6.57
C PRO A 187 -2.95 -13.92 8.01
N ILE A 188 -3.77 -14.84 8.54
CA ILE A 188 -3.54 -15.44 9.86
C ILE A 188 -2.45 -16.51 9.74
N ASN A 189 -1.25 -16.21 10.26
CA ASN A 189 -0.10 -17.10 10.18
C ASN A 189 0.07 -18.02 11.40
N ASN A 190 -0.28 -17.51 12.59
CA ASN A 190 -0.28 -18.25 13.86
C ASN A 190 -1.22 -17.54 14.85
N TYR A 191 -1.73 -18.28 15.84
CA TYR A 191 -2.77 -17.79 16.74
C TYR A 191 -2.29 -16.64 17.63
N LYS A 192 -1.11 -16.79 18.27
CA LYS A 192 -0.58 -15.79 19.21
C LYS A 192 -0.29 -14.45 18.54
N GLY A 193 0.33 -14.48 17.37
CA GLY A 193 0.65 -13.30 16.56
C GLY A 193 -0.60 -12.62 16.05
N PHE A 194 -1.61 -13.40 15.63
CA PHE A 194 -2.93 -12.89 15.26
C PHE A 194 -3.59 -12.14 16.42
N MET A 195 -3.74 -12.79 17.59
CA MET A 195 -4.34 -12.16 18.77
C MET A 195 -3.60 -10.92 19.24
N ARG A 196 -2.26 -10.93 19.19
CA ARG A 196 -1.44 -9.77 19.54
C ARG A 196 -1.69 -8.60 18.58
N MET A 197 -1.71 -8.86 17.27
CA MET A 197 -1.87 -7.82 16.26
C MET A 197 -3.27 -7.21 16.31
N THR A 198 -4.31 -8.05 16.37
CA THR A 198 -5.70 -7.55 16.46
C THR A 198 -5.95 -6.82 17.76
N GLY A 199 -5.35 -7.26 18.88
CA GLY A 199 -5.39 -6.52 20.15
C GLY A 199 -4.72 -5.15 20.06
N PHE A 200 -3.53 -5.06 19.44
CA PHE A 200 -2.83 -3.78 19.23
C PHE A 200 -3.62 -2.83 18.32
N CYS A 201 -4.19 -3.33 17.24
CA CYS A 201 -5.00 -2.55 16.31
C CYS A 201 -6.45 -2.34 16.79
N LYS A 202 -6.87 -2.95 17.89
CA LYS A 202 -8.26 -3.01 18.38
C LYS A 202 -9.27 -3.43 17.28
N THR A 203 -8.84 -4.32 16.40
CA THR A 203 -9.66 -4.86 15.30
C THR A 203 -10.67 -5.86 15.84
N LYS A 204 -11.94 -5.73 15.48
CA LYS A 204 -12.97 -6.70 15.84
C LYS A 204 -12.71 -8.04 15.14
N ILE A 205 -12.74 -9.11 15.93
CA ILE A 205 -12.70 -10.48 15.42
C ILE A 205 -14.13 -11.05 15.47
N PRO A 206 -14.75 -11.37 14.32
CA PRO A 206 -15.99 -12.14 14.27
C PRO A 206 -15.93 -13.41 15.14
N SER A 207 -16.99 -13.70 15.89
CA SER A 207 -16.99 -14.83 16.84
C SER A 207 -16.78 -16.18 16.15
N GLU A 208 -17.20 -16.30 14.90
CA GLU A 208 -17.01 -17.49 14.07
C GLU A 208 -15.52 -17.76 13.83
N ILE A 209 -14.71 -16.71 13.68
CA ILE A 209 -13.26 -16.84 13.48
C ILE A 209 -12.59 -17.35 14.74
N THR A 210 -12.93 -16.79 15.90
CA THR A 210 -12.39 -17.25 17.19
C THR A 210 -12.81 -18.69 17.47
N ALA A 211 -14.08 -19.03 17.24
CA ALA A 211 -14.60 -20.38 17.43
C ALA A 211 -13.92 -21.42 16.51
N ALA A 212 -13.55 -21.03 15.29
CA ALA A 212 -12.83 -21.89 14.36
C ALA A 212 -11.34 -22.06 14.73
N LEU A 213 -10.72 -21.01 15.30
CA LEU A 213 -9.30 -21.00 15.66
C LEU A 213 -9.02 -21.68 17.00
N ASP A 214 -9.91 -21.57 17.98
CA ASP A 214 -9.70 -22.07 19.35
C ASP A 214 -9.32 -23.56 19.42
N PRO A 215 -9.97 -24.48 18.68
CA PRO A 215 -9.61 -25.91 18.68
C PRO A 215 -8.25 -26.21 18.03
N ILE A 216 -7.76 -25.32 17.16
CA ILE A 216 -6.54 -25.52 16.37
C ILE A 216 -5.39 -24.60 16.80
N LYS A 217 -5.57 -23.79 17.84
CA LYS A 217 -4.66 -22.70 18.24
C LYS A 217 -3.21 -23.12 18.48
N ASP A 218 -2.99 -24.37 18.88
CA ASP A 218 -1.67 -24.95 19.16
C ASP A 218 -1.08 -25.70 17.95
N ASN A 219 -1.81 -25.78 16.83
CA ASN A 219 -1.35 -26.34 15.55
C ASN A 219 -1.14 -25.21 14.53
N GLU A 220 0.10 -24.75 14.39
CA GLU A 220 0.44 -23.65 13.48
C GLU A 220 0.11 -23.93 12.01
N GLU A 221 0.22 -25.19 11.57
CA GLU A 221 -0.11 -25.56 10.19
C GLU A 221 -1.61 -25.45 9.92
N ALA A 222 -2.44 -25.96 10.84
CA ALA A 222 -3.88 -25.85 10.75
C ALA A 222 -4.35 -24.38 10.82
N VAL A 223 -3.78 -23.57 11.73
CA VAL A 223 -4.08 -22.14 11.83
C VAL A 223 -3.74 -21.41 10.54
N ARG A 224 -2.58 -21.70 9.94
CA ARG A 224 -2.17 -21.10 8.67
C ARG A 224 -3.09 -21.50 7.52
N ALA A 225 -3.45 -22.79 7.43
CA ALA A 225 -4.39 -23.28 6.42
C ALA A 225 -5.75 -22.59 6.53
N TYR A 226 -6.27 -22.44 7.75
CA TYR A 226 -7.47 -21.67 8.03
C TYR A 226 -7.31 -20.20 7.61
N GLY A 227 -6.18 -19.56 7.96
CA GLY A 227 -5.89 -18.17 7.60
C GLY A 227 -5.86 -17.92 6.08
N ILE A 228 -5.29 -18.85 5.32
CA ILE A 228 -5.29 -18.80 3.84
C ILE A 228 -6.71 -18.92 3.31
N HIS A 229 -7.50 -19.86 3.84
CA HIS A 229 -8.89 -20.05 3.42
C HIS A 229 -9.73 -18.79 3.71
N LEU A 230 -9.69 -18.28 4.94
CA LEU A 230 -10.41 -17.08 5.36
C LEU A 230 -10.03 -15.87 4.49
N GLY A 231 -8.73 -15.60 4.34
CA GLY A 231 -8.25 -14.49 3.51
C GLY A 231 -8.69 -14.61 2.05
N THR A 232 -8.72 -15.83 1.51
CA THR A 232 -9.23 -16.10 0.15
C THR A 232 -10.70 -15.74 0.00
N GLU A 233 -11.55 -16.16 0.94
CA GLU A 233 -12.99 -15.87 0.88
C GLU A 233 -13.28 -14.37 1.07
N MET A 234 -12.56 -13.70 1.98
CA MET A 234 -12.62 -12.24 2.11
C MET A 234 -12.26 -11.54 0.80
N CYS A 235 -11.13 -11.90 0.19
CA CYS A 235 -10.70 -11.31 -1.08
C CYS A 235 -11.68 -11.57 -2.22
N LYS A 236 -12.26 -12.77 -2.32
CA LYS A 236 -13.30 -13.07 -3.32
C LYS A 236 -14.53 -12.19 -3.13
N LYS A 237 -15.02 -12.02 -1.90
CA LYS A 237 -16.18 -11.17 -1.59
C LYS A 237 -15.91 -9.71 -1.97
N ILE A 238 -14.71 -9.20 -1.68
CA ILE A 238 -14.30 -7.83 -2.06
C ILE A 238 -14.16 -7.66 -3.58
N ILE A 239 -13.57 -8.64 -4.27
CA ILE A 239 -13.44 -8.60 -5.73
C ILE A 239 -14.82 -8.63 -6.39
N ALA A 240 -15.74 -9.45 -5.88
CA ALA A 240 -17.11 -9.53 -6.36
C ALA A 240 -17.88 -8.21 -6.17
N SER A 241 -17.51 -7.36 -5.21
CA SER A 241 -18.08 -6.02 -5.03
C SER A 241 -17.49 -4.96 -5.97
N GLY A 242 -16.58 -5.35 -6.88
CA GLY A 242 -15.99 -4.47 -7.90
C GLY A 242 -14.60 -3.91 -7.56
N ILE A 243 -14.05 -4.19 -6.37
CA ILE A 243 -12.72 -3.71 -5.96
C ILE A 243 -11.66 -4.71 -6.41
N LYS A 244 -10.79 -4.29 -7.35
CA LYS A 244 -9.84 -5.19 -8.03
C LYS A 244 -8.43 -5.19 -7.44
N THR A 245 -8.16 -4.29 -6.49
CA THR A 245 -6.84 -4.12 -5.88
C THR A 245 -6.89 -4.56 -4.43
N LEU A 246 -5.86 -5.28 -3.98
CA LEU A 246 -5.72 -5.78 -2.62
C LEU A 246 -4.34 -5.41 -2.09
N HIS A 247 -4.24 -5.05 -0.81
CA HIS A 247 -2.96 -4.83 -0.12
C HIS A 247 -2.75 -5.94 0.90
N LEU A 248 -1.72 -6.77 0.73
CA LEU A 248 -1.45 -7.89 1.64
C LEU A 248 -0.37 -7.53 2.67
N TYR A 249 -0.70 -7.60 3.95
CA TYR A 249 0.28 -7.49 5.03
C TYR A 249 1.01 -8.83 5.19
N THR A 250 2.19 -8.95 4.59
CA THR A 250 2.93 -10.23 4.56
C THR A 250 3.59 -10.58 5.89
N LEU A 251 3.91 -9.58 6.72
CA LEU A 251 4.73 -9.73 7.93
C LEU A 251 6.07 -10.45 7.66
N ASN A 252 6.66 -10.22 6.49
CA ASN A 252 7.86 -10.89 5.99
C ASN A 252 7.71 -12.42 5.86
N VAL A 253 6.47 -12.90 5.69
CA VAL A 253 6.14 -14.30 5.41
C VAL A 253 5.42 -14.38 4.05
N ASP A 254 5.94 -15.21 3.17
CA ASP A 254 5.49 -15.36 1.78
C ASP A 254 4.33 -16.36 1.63
N LYS A 255 4.40 -17.51 2.30
CA LYS A 255 3.50 -18.66 2.08
C LYS A 255 2.01 -18.31 2.07
N SER A 256 1.55 -17.56 3.07
CA SER A 256 0.12 -17.26 3.22
C SER A 256 -0.34 -16.18 2.25
N ALA A 257 0.50 -15.17 1.99
CA ALA A 257 0.20 -14.13 1.02
C ALA A 257 0.15 -14.69 -0.41
N LEU A 258 1.09 -15.57 -0.76
CA LEU A 258 1.08 -16.30 -2.02
C LEU A 258 -0.14 -17.21 -2.14
N GLY A 259 -0.48 -17.97 -1.09
CA GLY A 259 -1.66 -18.84 -1.07
C GLY A 259 -2.94 -18.07 -1.41
N ILE A 260 -3.21 -16.96 -0.72
CA ILE A 260 -4.40 -16.12 -0.98
C ILE A 260 -4.38 -15.54 -2.40
N SER A 261 -3.24 -15.01 -2.84
CA SER A 261 -3.09 -14.45 -4.19
C SER A 261 -3.36 -15.49 -5.29
N MET A 262 -2.96 -16.74 -5.07
CA MET A 262 -3.19 -17.84 -6.02
C MET A 262 -4.67 -18.23 -6.12
N PHE A 263 -5.39 -18.31 -4.99
CA PHE A 263 -6.80 -18.73 -4.99
C PHE A 263 -7.81 -17.66 -5.41
N THR A 264 -7.36 -16.40 -5.54
CA THR A 264 -8.19 -15.27 -5.98
C THR A 264 -8.11 -15.01 -7.49
N ARG A 265 -7.16 -15.62 -8.20
CA ARG A 265 -7.05 -15.51 -9.66
C ARG A 265 -8.09 -16.40 -10.38
N PRO A 266 -8.72 -15.90 -11.47
CA PRO A 266 -9.51 -16.76 -12.35
C PRO A 266 -8.63 -17.90 -12.86
N ARG A 267 -9.09 -19.15 -12.70
CA ARG A 267 -8.39 -20.32 -13.22
C ARG A 267 -8.45 -20.31 -14.75
N GLU A 268 -7.32 -20.40 -15.43
CA GLU A 268 -7.32 -20.88 -16.81
C GLU A 268 -7.78 -22.35 -16.78
N GLY A 269 -8.82 -22.68 -17.52
CA GLY A 269 -9.38 -24.03 -17.53
C GLY A 269 -8.33 -25.06 -17.95
N GLY A 270 -8.07 -26.06 -17.09
CA GLY A 270 -7.44 -27.33 -17.49
C GLY A 270 -6.06 -27.67 -16.93
N LYS A 271 -5.39 -26.80 -16.16
CA LYS A 271 -4.05 -27.13 -15.59
C LYS A 271 -4.12 -27.59 -14.13
N LYS A 272 -3.36 -28.64 -13.78
CA LYS A 272 -3.27 -29.13 -12.39
C LYS A 272 -2.40 -28.18 -11.55
N LEU A 273 -2.73 -28.06 -10.26
CA LEU A 273 -2.08 -27.15 -9.28
C LEU A 273 -0.54 -27.28 -9.23
N GLN A 274 -0.01 -28.49 -9.48
CA GLN A 274 1.44 -28.78 -9.50
C GLN A 274 2.12 -28.46 -10.84
N GLU A 275 1.38 -28.49 -11.95
CA GLU A 275 1.91 -28.22 -13.29
C GLU A 275 2.14 -26.72 -13.55
N GLU A 276 1.45 -25.85 -12.79
CA GLU A 276 1.70 -24.40 -12.83
C GLU A 276 2.84 -23.95 -11.89
N TRP A 277 3.13 -24.67 -10.78
CA TRP A 277 3.95 -24.10 -9.68
C TRP A 277 4.96 -25.02 -8.98
N ALA A 278 5.36 -26.15 -9.57
CA ALA A 278 6.51 -26.92 -9.08
C ALA A 278 7.82 -26.60 -9.82
N VAL A 279 8.26 -25.34 -9.80
CA VAL A 279 9.70 -25.06 -9.90
C VAL A 279 10.05 -24.14 -8.73
N PRO A 280 10.71 -24.66 -7.67
CA PRO A 280 11.25 -23.81 -6.62
C PRO A 280 12.10 -22.70 -7.25
N LEU A 281 11.85 -21.45 -6.88
CA LEU A 281 12.72 -20.34 -7.25
C LEU A 281 14.01 -20.51 -6.45
N LYS A 282 15.03 -21.08 -7.10
CA LYS A 282 16.29 -21.46 -6.44
C LYS A 282 17.27 -20.29 -6.30
N SER A 283 17.04 -19.18 -6.99
CA SER A 283 17.90 -18.00 -6.96
C SER A 283 17.17 -16.72 -7.39
N VAL A 284 17.78 -15.57 -7.11
CA VAL A 284 17.28 -14.22 -7.45
C VAL A 284 17.18 -14.04 -8.97
N GLU A 285 18.09 -14.63 -9.75
CA GLU A 285 18.04 -14.59 -11.21
C GLU A 285 16.76 -15.26 -11.76
N GLY A 286 16.31 -16.35 -11.12
CA GLY A 286 15.08 -17.04 -11.49
C GLY A 286 13.80 -16.23 -11.21
N ILE A 287 13.87 -15.26 -10.29
CA ILE A 287 12.78 -14.31 -10.02
C ILE A 287 12.76 -13.23 -11.12
N SER A 288 13.93 -12.67 -11.46
CA SER A 288 14.07 -11.62 -12.47
C SER A 288 13.65 -12.08 -13.88
N GLU A 289 14.03 -13.30 -14.27
CA GLU A 289 13.69 -13.87 -15.57
C GLU A 289 12.18 -14.11 -15.73
N ARG A 290 11.55 -14.72 -14.71
CA ARG A 290 10.09 -14.96 -14.74
C ARG A 290 9.29 -13.68 -14.67
N PHE A 291 9.75 -12.70 -13.89
CA PHE A 291 9.10 -11.39 -13.80
C PHE A 291 9.21 -10.61 -15.12
N THR A 292 10.38 -10.64 -15.78
CA THR A 292 10.59 -10.03 -17.11
C THR A 292 9.65 -10.66 -18.15
N ASN A 293 9.53 -11.98 -18.17
CA ASN A 293 8.62 -12.68 -19.07
C ASN A 293 7.15 -12.35 -18.77
N PHE A 294 6.77 -12.24 -17.50
CA PHE A 294 5.42 -11.83 -17.09
C PHE A 294 5.08 -10.39 -17.53
N CYS A 295 6.04 -9.46 -17.39
CA CYS A 295 5.89 -8.08 -17.84
C CYS A 295 5.83 -7.95 -19.37
N GLN A 296 6.54 -8.81 -20.12
CA GLN A 296 6.46 -8.85 -21.58
C GLN A 296 5.09 -9.36 -22.07
N VAL A 297 4.56 -10.43 -21.46
CA VAL A 297 3.21 -10.95 -21.79
C VAL A 297 2.13 -9.91 -21.51
N SER A 298 2.22 -9.17 -20.40
CA SER A 298 1.29 -8.09 -20.06
C SER A 298 1.27 -6.94 -21.09
N ARG A 299 2.43 -6.63 -21.71
CA ARG A 299 2.53 -5.61 -22.77
C ARG A 299 1.87 -6.04 -24.08
N GLU A 300 1.83 -7.34 -24.37
CA GLU A 300 1.17 -7.86 -25.58
C GLU A 300 -0.36 -7.93 -25.43
N THR A 301 -0.86 -8.21 -24.22
CA THR A 301 -2.31 -8.37 -23.96
C THR A 301 -3.07 -7.08 -23.64
N HIS A 302 -2.39 -5.98 -23.31
CA HIS A 302 -3.03 -4.68 -23.02
C HIS A 302 -2.57 -3.56 -23.93
N LYS A 303 -2.95 -3.63 -25.22
CA LYS A 303 -3.13 -2.42 -26.04
C LYS A 303 -4.48 -1.78 -25.71
N GLN A 304 -4.57 -1.07 -24.59
CA GLN A 304 -5.57 0.00 -24.43
C GLN A 304 -4.86 1.33 -24.18
N PRO A 305 -5.28 2.42 -24.84
CA PRO A 305 -4.59 3.69 -24.79
C PRO A 305 -4.75 4.31 -23.40
N MET A 306 -3.61 4.74 -22.83
CA MET A 306 -3.56 5.63 -21.69
C MET A 306 -4.36 6.90 -22.02
N VAL A 307 -5.48 7.11 -21.33
CA VAL A 307 -6.30 8.32 -21.49
C VAL A 307 -5.50 9.50 -20.94
N ARG A 308 -4.91 10.31 -21.82
CA ARG A 308 -4.46 11.67 -21.50
C ARG A 308 -5.69 12.57 -21.43
N THR A 309 -6.13 12.96 -20.24
CA THR A 309 -7.04 14.12 -20.11
C THR A 309 -6.18 15.39 -20.04
N GLY A 310 -5.86 15.94 -21.20
CA GLY A 310 -5.42 17.32 -21.31
C GLY A 310 -6.64 18.23 -21.21
N TRP A 311 -6.61 19.20 -20.30
CA TRP A 311 -7.51 20.36 -20.36
C TRP A 311 -6.73 21.52 -20.97
N SER A 312 -7.06 21.82 -22.22
CA SER A 312 -6.68 23.05 -22.91
C SER A 312 -7.66 24.16 -22.54
N SER A 313 -7.16 25.31 -22.09
CA SER A 313 -7.85 26.58 -22.34
C SER A 313 -6.92 27.50 -23.12
N THR A 314 -7.24 27.64 -24.40
CA THR A 314 -6.77 28.66 -25.32
C THR A 314 -7.24 30.07 -24.92
N ARG A 315 -6.35 31.07 -25.11
CA ARG A 315 -6.52 32.48 -25.55
C ARG A 315 -5.50 33.36 -24.81
N ASP A 316 -4.73 34.28 -25.39
CA ASP A 316 -4.46 34.82 -26.73
C ASP A 316 -3.05 35.47 -26.64
N LYS A 317 -2.09 35.20 -27.54
CA LYS A 317 -1.63 36.10 -28.63
C LYS A 317 -1.73 37.61 -28.36
N ASP A 318 -0.59 38.26 -28.13
CA ASP A 318 0.06 39.24 -29.04
C ASP A 318 0.97 40.21 -28.26
N TYR A 319 2.18 40.41 -28.83
CA TYR A 319 3.31 41.30 -28.47
C TYR A 319 4.19 40.95 -27.25
#